data_AF-A0A4V1UU92-F1
#
_entry.id   AF-A0A4V1UU92-F1
#
_cell.length_a   1.000
_cell.length_b   1.000
_cell.length_c   1.000
_cell.angle_alpha   90.00
_cell.angle_beta   90.00
_cell.angle_gamma   90.00
#
_symmetry.space_group_name_H-M   'P 1'
#
loop_
_entity.id
_entity.type
_entity.pdbx_description
1 polymer ?
#
loop_
_entity_poly.entity_id
_entity_poly.type
_entity_poly.pdbx_seq_one_letter_code
_entity_poly.pdbx_strand_id
1 'polypeptide(L)'
;MKTWLLCEANVHAEYNRPLPRQELLRQCSECAEACFAVVTKLVSNPDDLDILALDCLLHCRECARECAKYPGEEELQFCSVVSSICADSLKEIAVLQLN
;
A
#
# COMPACT_ATOMS: atom_id res chain seq x y z
N MET A 1 2.27 -7.92 7.77
CA MET A 1 1.59 -6.72 7.22
C MET A 1 0.21 -7.11 6.71
N LYS A 2 -0.85 -6.40 7.11
CA LYS A 2 -2.23 -6.62 6.62
C LYS A 2 -2.71 -5.51 5.66
N THR A 3 -1.85 -4.53 5.36
CA THR A 3 -2.14 -3.36 4.51
C THR A 3 -2.70 -3.76 3.15
N TRP A 4 -2.15 -4.80 2.51
CA TRP A 4 -2.62 -5.28 1.21
C TRP A 4 -4.12 -5.64 1.21
N LEU A 5 -4.63 -6.31 2.26
CA LEU A 5 -6.05 -6.66 2.38
C LEU A 5 -6.95 -5.43 2.45
N LEU A 6 -6.48 -4.39 3.14
CA LEU A 6 -7.23 -3.14 3.26
C LEU A 6 -7.25 -2.37 1.94
N CYS A 7 -6.12 -2.32 1.24
CA CYS A 7 -6.04 -1.73 -0.09
C CYS A 7 -6.93 -2.48 -1.10
N GLU A 8 -6.91 -3.82 -1.11
CA GLU A 8 -7.83 -4.65 -1.92
C GLU A 8 -9.30 -4.38 -1.59
N ALA A 9 -9.66 -4.28 -0.31
CA ALA A 9 -11.02 -3.97 0.10
C ALA A 9 -11.49 -2.62 -0.46
N ASN A 10 -10.63 -1.60 -0.42
CA ASN A 10 -10.93 -0.28 -0.98
C ASN A 10 -11.01 -0.29 -2.51
N VAL A 11 -10.17 -1.06 -3.20
CA VAL A 11 -10.27 -1.28 -4.65
C VAL A 11 -11.63 -1.88 -4.99
N HIS A 12 -12.02 -2.94 -4.28
CA HIS A 12 -13.33 -3.58 -4.49
C HIS A 12 -14.50 -2.63 -4.19
N ALA A 13 -14.44 -1.87 -3.11
CA ALA A 13 -15.46 -0.87 -2.78
C ALA A 13 -15.56 0.19 -3.89
N GLU A 14 -14.42 0.67 -4.40
CA GLU A 14 -14.35 1.70 -5.43
C GLU A 14 -14.88 1.22 -6.79
N TYR A 15 -14.58 -0.02 -7.19
CA TYR A 15 -15.11 -0.61 -8.43
C TYR A 15 -16.64 -0.71 -8.46
N ASN A 16 -17.28 -0.82 -7.29
CA ASN A 16 -18.72 -0.89 -7.16
C ASN A 16 -19.41 0.48 -7.15
N ARG A 17 -18.65 1.59 -7.17
CA ARG A 17 -19.24 2.93 -7.22
C ARG A 17 -19.76 3.25 -8.62
N PRO A 18 -20.82 4.06 -8.74
CA PRO A 18 -21.34 4.50 -10.04
C PRO A 18 -20.31 5.29 -10.87
N LEU A 19 -19.42 6.03 -10.21
CA LEU A 19 -18.35 6.81 -10.82
C LEU A 19 -17.04 6.55 -10.06
N PRO A 20 -16.27 5.51 -10.45
CA PRO A 20 -15.02 5.17 -9.79
C PRO A 20 -13.95 6.22 -10.00
N ARG A 21 -13.26 6.56 -8.92
CA ARG A 21 -12.12 7.47 -8.87
C ARG A 21 -10.88 6.73 -9.34
N GLN A 22 -10.50 6.98 -10.59
CA GLN A 22 -9.44 6.22 -11.28
C GLN A 22 -8.08 6.30 -10.57
N GLU A 23 -7.72 7.46 -10.04
CA GLU A 23 -6.45 7.61 -9.32
C GLU A 23 -6.45 6.84 -8.00
N LEU A 24 -7.56 6.84 -7.27
CA LEU A 24 -7.71 6.04 -6.05
C LEU A 24 -7.62 4.53 -6.36
N LEU A 25 -8.30 4.08 -7.41
CA LEU A 25 -8.19 2.69 -7.89
C LEU A 25 -6.74 2.33 -8.18
N ARG A 26 -6.06 3.13 -9.00
CA ARG A 26 -4.69 2.88 -9.40
C ARG A 26 -3.75 2.77 -8.20
N GLN A 27 -3.78 3.77 -7.31
CA GLN A 27 -2.88 3.83 -6.16
C GLN A 27 -3.14 2.74 -5.14
N CYS A 28 -4.42 2.41 -4.87
CA CYS A 28 -4.76 1.31 -3.97
C CYS A 28 -4.42 -0.05 -4.58
N SER A 29 -4.62 -0.27 -5.87
CA SER A 29 -4.27 -1.53 -6.55
C SER A 29 -2.75 -1.76 -6.56
N GLU A 30 -1.96 -0.77 -6.97
CA GLU A 30 -0.50 -0.87 -6.96
C GLU A 30 0.04 -1.10 -5.54
N CYS A 31 -0.53 -0.41 -4.54
CA CYS A 31 -0.16 -0.61 -3.14
C CYS A 31 -0.53 -2.00 -2.63
N ALA A 32 -1.70 -2.53 -3.01
CA ALA A 32 -2.12 -3.88 -2.65
C ALA A 32 -1.15 -4.94 -3.21
N GLU A 33 -0.83 -4.85 -4.50
CA GLU A 33 0.06 -5.75 -5.20
C GLU A 33 1.47 -5.74 -4.59
N ALA A 34 2.05 -4.55 -4.41
CA ALA A 34 3.39 -4.42 -3.85
C ALA A 34 3.47 -4.92 -2.39
N CYS A 35 2.47 -4.60 -1.56
CA CYS A 35 2.38 -5.12 -0.19
C CYS A 35 2.23 -6.65 -0.17
N PHE A 36 1.47 -7.22 -1.10
CA PHE A 36 1.29 -8.66 -1.20
C PHE A 36 2.58 -9.35 -1.65
N ALA A 37 3.33 -8.76 -2.58
CA ALA A 37 4.64 -9.26 -3.00
C ALA A 37 5.63 -9.33 -1.83
N VAL A 38 5.72 -8.26 -1.01
CA VAL A 38 6.56 -8.25 0.20
C VAL A 38 6.14 -9.34 1.19
N VAL A 39 4.84 -9.47 1.49
CA VAL A 39 4.33 -10.51 2.40
C VAL A 39 4.66 -11.91 1.88
N THR A 40 4.46 -12.16 0.59
CA THR A 40 4.71 -13.45 -0.05
C THR A 40 6.20 -13.80 0.02
N LYS A 41 7.07 -12.82 -0.20
CA LYS A 41 8.52 -12.99 -0.14
C LYS A 41 9.01 -13.27 1.27
N LEU A 42 8.50 -12.53 2.26
CA LEU A 42 8.78 -12.75 3.69
C LEU A 42 8.42 -14.18 4.15
N VAL A 43 7.38 -14.78 3.58
CA VAL A 43 6.94 -16.14 3.94
C VAL A 43 7.73 -17.23 3.20
N SER A 44 8.18 -16.97 1.97
CA SER A 44 8.77 -17.99 1.09
C SER A 44 10.30 -18.06 1.14
N ASN A 45 11.00 -16.96 0.91
CA ASN A 45 12.46 -16.83 1.04
C ASN A 45 12.86 -15.33 1.00
N PRO A 46 13.49 -14.78 2.06
CA PRO A 46 13.76 -13.33 2.17
C PRO A 46 14.90 -12.78 1.28
N ASP A 47 15.57 -13.60 0.47
CA ASP A 47 16.58 -13.09 -0.48
C ASP A 47 15.97 -12.04 -1.42
N ASP A 48 16.58 -10.86 -1.59
CA ASP A 48 16.09 -9.73 -2.42
C ASP A 48 14.86 -8.97 -1.88
N LEU A 49 14.61 -9.02 -0.56
CA LEU A 49 13.51 -8.28 0.06
C LEU A 49 13.67 -6.75 -0.04
N ASP A 50 14.91 -6.24 -0.09
CA ASP A 50 15.20 -4.81 -0.03
C ASP A 50 14.56 -4.03 -1.18
N ILE A 51 14.65 -4.55 -2.41
CA ILE A 51 14.09 -3.91 -3.61
C ILE A 51 12.56 -3.90 -3.53
N LEU A 52 11.96 -5.04 -3.14
CA LEU A 52 10.51 -5.15 -2.98
C LEU A 52 10.00 -4.26 -1.84
N ALA A 53 10.77 -4.14 -0.76
CA ALA A 53 10.43 -3.29 0.37
C ALA A 53 10.47 -1.81 0.00
N LEU A 54 11.48 -1.39 -0.79
CA LEU A 54 11.57 -0.03 -1.31
C LEU A 54 10.41 0.31 -2.25
N ASP A 55 10.10 -0.59 -3.19
CA ASP A 55 8.99 -0.41 -4.13
C ASP A 55 7.64 -0.32 -3.39
N CYS A 56 7.39 -1.27 -2.49
CA CYS A 56 6.20 -1.28 -1.64
C CYS A 56 6.10 -0.03 -0.76
N LEU A 57 7.22 0.50 -0.26
CA LEU A 57 7.23 1.73 0.54
C LEU A 57 6.72 2.92 -0.29
N LEU A 58 7.16 3.05 -1.54
CA LEU A 58 6.76 4.13 -2.43
C LEU A 58 5.25 4.05 -2.72
N HIS A 59 4.75 2.87 -3.07
CA HIS A 59 3.31 2.68 -3.31
C HIS A 59 2.46 2.90 -2.05
N CYS A 60 2.95 2.50 -0.87
CA CYS A 60 2.28 2.80 0.40
C CYS A 60 2.14 4.31 0.65
N ARG A 61 3.16 5.10 0.33
CA ARG A 61 3.10 6.57 0.49
C ARG A 61 2.13 7.22 -0.48
N GLU A 62 2.15 6.77 -1.73
CA GLU A 62 1.27 7.30 -2.76
C GLU A 62 -0.20 6.95 -2.47
N CYS A 63 -0.48 5.71 -2.06
CA CYS A 63 -1.80 5.31 -1.57
C CYS A 63 -2.23 6.11 -0.35
N ALA A 64 -1.34 6.30 0.64
CA ALA A 64 -1.65 7.10 1.82
C ALA A 64 -2.07 8.53 1.47
N ARG A 65 -1.32 9.16 0.55
CA ARG A 65 -1.60 10.51 0.06
C ARG A 65 -2.90 10.60 -0.72
N GLU A 66 -3.20 9.62 -1.58
CA GLU A 66 -4.43 9.60 -2.37
C GLU A 66 -5.65 9.42 -1.48
N CYS A 67 -5.63 8.45 -0.57
CA CYS A 67 -6.71 8.18 0.37
C CYS A 67 -7.00 9.37 1.30
N ALA A 68 -5.97 10.13 1.70
CA ALA A 68 -6.11 11.31 2.56
C ALA A 68 -6.95 12.43 1.92
N LYS A 69 -7.09 12.47 0.59
CA LYS A 69 -7.87 13.50 -0.12
C LYS A 69 -9.38 13.43 0.15
N TYR A 70 -9.86 12.35 0.79
CA TYR A 70 -11.28 12.07 1.00
C TYR A 70 -11.64 12.04 2.50
N PRO A 71 -11.67 13.19 3.20
CA PRO A 71 -11.88 13.25 4.66
C PRO A 71 -13.28 12.81 5.12
N GLY A 72 -14.26 12.74 4.22
CA GLY A 72 -15.61 12.25 4.52
C GLY A 72 -15.79 10.74 4.38
N GLU A 73 -14.74 9.99 4.03
CA GLU A 73 -14.81 8.54 3.84
C GLU A 73 -13.89 7.84 4.85
N GLU A 74 -14.49 7.37 5.95
CA GLU A 74 -13.76 6.79 7.10
C GLU A 74 -12.85 5.63 6.71
N GLU A 75 -13.29 4.76 5.80
CA GLU A 75 -12.51 3.61 5.30
C GLU A 75 -11.25 4.06 4.55
N LEU A 76 -11.35 5.14 3.77
CA LEU A 76 -10.21 5.72 3.06
C LEU A 76 -9.28 6.43 4.04
N GLN A 77 -9.79 7.15 5.03
CA GLN A 77 -8.96 7.75 6.07
C GLN A 77 -8.20 6.68 6.87
N PHE A 78 -8.86 5.57 7.21
CA PHE A 78 -8.20 4.46 7.87
C PHE A 78 -7.12 3.84 6.97
N CYS A 79 -7.39 3.65 5.69
CA CYS A 79 -6.39 3.18 4.72
C CYS A 79 -5.22 4.12 4.56
N SER A 80 -5.45 5.44 4.60
CA SER A 80 -4.38 6.44 4.59
C SER A 80 -3.40 6.24 5.76
N VAL A 81 -3.94 6.12 6.98
CA VAL A 81 -3.16 5.91 8.20
C VAL A 81 -2.40 4.58 8.14
N VAL A 82 -3.06 3.49 7.80
CA VAL A 82 -2.44 2.15 7.74
C VAL A 82 -1.35 2.09 6.67
N SER A 83 -1.57 2.69 5.50
CA SER A 83 -0.57 2.72 4.43
C SER A 83 0.63 3.59 4.82
N SER A 84 0.43 4.69 5.54
CA SER A 84 1.54 5.48 6.09
C SER A 84 2.37 4.68 7.10
N ILE A 85 1.72 3.97 8.03
CA ILE A 85 2.41 3.11 9.01
C ILE A 85 3.18 1.99 8.29
N CYS A 86 2.59 1.44 7.24
CA CYS A 86 3.22 0.41 6.41
C CYS A 86 4.49 0.94 5.74
N ALA A 87 4.43 2.13 5.12
CA ALA A 87 5.60 2.77 4.52
C ALA A 87 6.73 3.02 5.53
N ASP A 88 6.41 3.46 6.74
CA ASP A 88 7.42 3.70 7.77
C ASP A 88 8.03 2.39 8.28
N SER A 89 7.24 1.32 8.41
CA SER A 89 7.76 -0.01 8.75
C SER A 89 8.69 -0.56 7.66
N LEU A 90 8.37 -0.31 6.39
CA LEU A 90 9.16 -0.75 5.25
C LEU A 90 10.49 -0.01 5.12
N LYS A 91 10.61 1.23 5.64
CA LYS A 91 11.90 1.94 5.66
C LYS A 91 12.97 1.13 6.38
N GLU A 92 12.61 0.52 7.51
CA GLU A 92 13.56 -0.25 8.32
C GLU A 92 14.12 -1.44 7.55
N ILE A 93 13.34 -1.98 6.60
CA ILE A 93 13.73 -3.09 5.72
C ILE A 93 14.53 -2.56 4.52
N ALA A 94 14.13 -1.43 3.93
CA ALA A 94 14.75 -0.88 2.72
C ALA A 94 16.12 -0.20 2.94
N VAL A 95 16.55 0.05 4.19
CA VAL A 95 17.76 0.84 4.53
C VAL A 95 19.10 0.15 4.18
N LEU A 96 19.12 -1.03 3.57
CA LEU A 96 20.37 -1.78 3.32
C LEU A 96 21.18 -1.41 2.05
N GLN A 97 20.77 -0.45 1.20
CA GLN A 97 21.47 -0.23 -0.10
C GLN A 97 21.88 1.23 -0.45
N LEU A 98 22.05 2.14 0.52
CA LEU A 98 22.64 3.48 0.27
C LEU A 98 24.11 3.61 0.69
N ASN A 99 24.86 2.50 0.79
CA ASN A 99 26.32 2.50 0.97
C ASN A 99 27.05 2.23 -0.34
#